data_AF-A0A4Q5SBY4-F1
#
_entry.id   AF-A0A4Q5SBY4-F1
#
_cell.length_a   1.000
_cell.length_b   1.000
_cell.length_c   1.000
_cell.angle_alpha   90.00
_cell.angle_beta   90.00
_cell.angle_gamma   90.00
#
_symmetry.space_group_name_H-M   'P 1'
#
loop_
_entity.id
_entity.type
_entity.pdbx_description
1 polymer ?
#
loop_
_entity_poly.entity_id
_entity_poly.type
_entity_poly.pdbx_seq_one_letter_code
_entity_poly.pdbx_strand_id
1 'polypeptide(L)'
;MSYFFYKKTFLLVILSLLLGVRVVAQQDYKNESLPIDIRVKELLSKLTLKEKVSLLGYRSEAVPRLNIPAYNWWNEGLHGVARAGEATVFPQAIALAATFNQELVESVSNVISTEARAKYNLSTAKGRNLQYMGLTYWTPNINIFRDPRWGRG
;
A
#
# COMPACT_ATOMS: atom_id res chain seq x y z
N MET A 1 -31.56 51.97 24.67
CA MET A 1 -30.22 51.46 25.06
C MET A 1 -30.02 49.95 24.82
N SER A 2 -31.07 49.10 24.85
CA SER A 2 -30.93 47.63 24.82
C SER A 2 -30.56 47.03 23.44
N TYR A 3 -31.13 47.55 22.33
CA TYR A 3 -30.94 46.97 20.99
C TYR A 3 -29.48 47.01 20.47
N PHE A 4 -28.70 48.01 20.89
CA PHE A 4 -27.30 48.16 20.48
C PHE A 4 -26.36 47.16 21.16
N PHE A 5 -26.71 46.74 22.39
CA PHE A 5 -25.97 45.71 23.13
C PHE A 5 -26.15 44.34 22.46
N TYR A 6 -27.39 43.94 22.15
CA TYR A 6 -27.67 42.65 21.50
C TYR A 6 -27.00 42.49 20.13
N LYS A 7 -26.93 43.56 19.32
CA LYS A 7 -26.21 43.51 18.02
C LYS A 7 -24.70 43.29 18.19
N LYS A 8 -24.06 43.91 19.19
CA LYS A 8 -22.64 43.72 19.47
C LYS A 8 -22.34 42.31 19.98
N THR A 9 -23.17 41.78 20.88
CA THR A 9 -23.01 40.41 21.38
C THR A 9 -23.25 39.37 20.29
N PHE A 10 -24.23 39.58 19.41
CA PHE A 10 -24.50 38.70 18.27
C PHE A 10 -23.37 38.70 17.23
N LEU A 11 -22.77 39.86 16.95
CA LEU A 11 -21.59 39.95 16.07
C LEU A 11 -20.36 39.24 16.65
N LEU A 12 -20.14 39.33 17.96
CA LEU A 12 -19.03 38.65 18.65
C LEU A 12 -19.20 37.12 18.67
N VAL A 13 -20.44 36.62 18.76
CA VAL A 13 -20.74 35.17 18.65
C VAL A 13 -20.50 34.66 17.23
N ILE A 14 -20.88 35.41 16.19
CA ILE A 14 -20.59 35.03 14.79
C ILE A 14 -19.08 35.07 14.50
N LEU A 15 -18.36 36.07 15.01
CA LEU A 15 -16.92 36.19 14.81
C LEU A 15 -16.15 35.05 15.52
N SER A 16 -16.61 34.61 16.69
CA SER A 16 -16.03 33.46 17.41
C SER A 16 -16.38 32.12 16.77
N LEU A 17 -17.55 31.99 16.14
CA LEU A 17 -17.90 30.84 15.28
C LEU A 17 -17.06 30.78 14.00
N LEU A 18 -16.70 31.92 13.40
CA LEU A 18 -15.84 32.00 12.21
C LEU A 18 -14.36 31.75 12.51
N LEU A 19 -13.89 32.09 13.72
CA LEU A 19 -12.52 31.78 14.19
C LEU A 19 -12.33 30.30 14.60
N GLY A 20 -13.42 29.54 14.71
CA GLY A 20 -13.39 28.11 15.07
C GLY A 20 -13.01 27.17 13.92
N VAL A 21 -12.89 27.66 12.69
CA VAL A 21 -12.46 26.85 11.55
C VAL A 21 -10.95 26.65 11.65
N ARG A 22 -10.53 25.59 12.36
CA ARG A 22 -9.17 25.10 12.23
C ARG A 22 -8.97 24.66 10.79
N VAL A 23 -8.19 25.43 10.03
CA VAL A 23 -7.60 24.95 8.79
C VAL A 23 -6.74 23.75 9.17
N VAL A 24 -7.27 22.54 9.00
CA VAL A 24 -6.46 21.33 9.05
C VAL A 24 -5.53 21.45 7.86
N ALA A 25 -4.27 21.83 8.09
CA ALA A 25 -3.27 21.87 7.06
C ALA A 25 -3.27 20.53 6.32
N GLN A 26 -3.52 20.57 5.01
CA GLN A 26 -3.50 19.38 4.18
C GLN A 26 -2.13 18.72 4.31
N GLN A 27 -2.12 17.45 4.69
CA GLN A 27 -0.87 16.73 4.89
C GLN A 27 -0.28 16.41 3.51
N ASP A 28 0.87 16.98 3.17
CA ASP A 28 1.45 16.84 1.83
C ASP A 28 1.65 15.39 1.41
N TYR A 29 2.00 14.48 2.34
CA TYR A 29 2.12 13.05 2.03
C TYR A 29 0.83 12.39 1.51
N LYS A 30 -0.34 12.96 1.81
CA LYS A 30 -1.65 12.52 1.32
C LYS A 30 -2.10 13.22 0.03
N ASN A 31 -1.36 14.23 -0.44
CA ASN A 31 -1.69 14.93 -1.67
C ASN A 31 -1.15 14.17 -2.89
N GLU A 32 -2.03 13.49 -3.62
CA GLU A 32 -1.66 12.67 -4.78
C GLU A 32 -1.13 13.46 -5.97
N SER A 33 -1.38 14.78 -6.02
CA SER A 33 -0.88 15.67 -7.07
C SER A 33 0.60 16.06 -6.89
N LEU A 34 1.20 15.78 -5.72
CA LEU A 34 2.61 16.06 -5.45
C LEU A 34 3.51 14.89 -5.87
N PRO A 35 4.77 15.15 -6.28
CA PRO A 35 5.75 14.09 -6.57
C PRO A 35 5.95 13.15 -5.38
N ILE A 36 6.17 11.86 -5.67
CA ILE A 36 6.29 10.82 -4.64
C ILE A 36 7.39 11.12 -3.62
N ASP A 37 8.54 11.66 -4.05
CA ASP A 37 9.66 11.97 -3.16
C ASP A 37 9.31 13.05 -2.12
N ILE A 38 8.51 14.06 -2.52
CA ILE A 38 8.02 15.09 -1.60
C ILE A 38 7.10 14.46 -0.57
N ARG A 39 6.16 13.62 -1.03
CA ARG A 39 5.21 12.91 -0.17
C ARG A 39 5.92 11.98 0.83
N VAL A 40 6.90 11.22 0.35
CA VAL A 40 7.70 10.30 1.17
C VAL A 40 8.54 11.06 2.18
N LYS A 41 9.25 12.13 1.76
CA LYS A 41 10.07 12.94 2.67
C LYS A 41 9.24 13.56 3.78
N GLU A 42 8.05 14.07 3.45
CA GLU A 42 7.15 14.65 4.43
C GLU A 42 6.61 13.57 5.40
N LEU A 43 6.20 12.40 4.90
CA LEU A 43 5.78 11.27 5.75
C LEU A 43 6.91 10.84 6.71
N LEU A 44 8.13 10.67 6.20
CA LEU A 44 9.30 10.30 6.99
C LEU A 44 9.65 11.35 8.06
N SER A 45 9.34 12.63 7.82
CA SER A 45 9.53 13.70 8.81
C SER A 45 8.53 13.61 9.97
N LYS A 46 7.35 13.03 9.75
CA LYS A 46 6.30 12.86 10.77
C LYS A 46 6.46 11.60 11.63
N LEU A 47 7.24 10.61 11.15
CA LEU A 47 7.48 9.37 11.88
C LEU A 47 8.55 9.56 12.96
N THR A 48 8.25 9.06 14.15
CA THR A 48 9.24 8.90 15.21
C THR A 48 10.28 7.85 14.83
N LEU A 49 11.43 7.83 15.51
CA LEU A 49 12.45 6.80 15.29
C LEU A 49 11.90 5.38 15.50
N LYS A 50 11.08 5.19 16.55
CA LYS A 50 10.46 3.89 16.85
C LYS A 50 9.52 3.44 15.71
N GLU A 51 8.67 4.34 15.23
CA GLU A 51 7.78 4.05 14.09
C GLU A 51 8.58 3.77 12.81
N LYS A 52 9.73 4.43 12.57
CA LYS A 52 10.60 4.10 11.43
C LYS A 52 11.14 2.69 11.52
N VAL A 53 11.66 2.31 12.69
CA VAL A 53 12.24 0.97 12.93
C VAL A 53 11.18 -0.12 12.72
N SER A 54 9.94 0.08 13.18
CA SER A 54 8.86 -0.90 13.01
C SER A 54 8.40 -1.09 11.56
N LEU A 55 8.82 -0.20 10.63
CA LEU A 55 8.49 -0.27 9.21
C LEU A 55 9.60 -0.89 8.33
N LEU A 56 10.78 -1.22 8.89
CA LEU A 56 11.93 -1.72 8.10
C LEU A 56 11.81 -3.20 7.70
N GLY A 57 10.98 -3.98 8.39
CA GLY A 57 10.79 -5.40 8.11
C GLY A 57 9.64 -5.68 7.14
N TYR A 58 9.53 -6.93 6.68
CA TYR A 58 8.41 -7.37 5.84
C TYR A 58 7.05 -7.32 6.59
N ARG A 59 7.06 -7.37 7.92
CA ARG A 59 5.89 -7.12 8.78
C ARG A 59 5.97 -5.69 9.29
N SER A 60 5.40 -4.76 8.53
CA SER A 60 5.31 -3.37 8.96
C SER A 60 4.12 -3.22 9.91
N GLU A 61 4.40 -2.71 11.11
CA GLU A 61 3.36 -2.40 12.09
C GLU A 61 2.48 -1.22 11.62
N ALA A 62 1.26 -1.16 12.14
CA ALA A 62 0.41 0.01 11.93
C ALA A 62 0.99 1.25 12.63
N VAL A 63 0.73 2.43 12.08
CA VAL A 63 1.00 3.72 12.74
C VAL A 63 -0.34 4.45 12.91
N PRO A 64 -1.11 4.16 13.98
CA PRO A 64 -2.48 4.66 14.13
C PRO A 64 -2.58 6.19 14.15
N ARG A 65 -1.61 6.88 14.76
CA ARG A 65 -1.57 8.36 14.82
C ARG A 65 -1.54 9.02 13.44
N LEU A 66 -1.00 8.33 12.44
CA LEU A 66 -0.92 8.80 11.06
C LEU A 66 -1.98 8.15 10.15
N ASN A 67 -2.85 7.28 10.70
CA ASN A 67 -3.80 6.45 9.95
C ASN A 67 -3.11 5.57 8.89
N ILE A 68 -1.95 5.00 9.22
CA ILE A 68 -1.24 4.05 8.35
C ILE A 68 -1.57 2.65 8.85
N PRO A 69 -2.23 1.80 8.03
CA PRO A 69 -2.51 0.43 8.44
C PRO A 69 -1.22 -0.39 8.52
N ALA A 70 -1.26 -1.50 9.26
CA ALA A 70 -0.21 -2.51 9.15
C ALA A 70 -0.14 -3.01 7.71
N TYR A 71 1.06 -3.38 7.25
CA TYR A 71 1.26 -3.88 5.90
C TYR A 71 2.25 -5.04 5.91
N ASN A 72 1.97 -6.05 5.10
CA ASN A 72 2.87 -7.18 4.91
C ASN A 72 3.44 -7.19 3.48
N TRP A 73 4.75 -7.06 3.39
CA TRP A 73 5.47 -6.99 2.11
C TRP A 73 5.68 -8.35 1.45
N TRP A 74 5.38 -9.45 2.15
CA TRP A 74 5.62 -10.81 1.68
C TRP A 74 4.38 -11.38 1.01
N ASN A 75 4.33 -11.26 -0.32
CA ASN A 75 3.43 -12.00 -1.19
C ASN A 75 4.24 -12.83 -2.19
N GLU A 76 3.64 -13.88 -2.74
CA GLU A 76 4.31 -14.84 -3.61
C GLU A 76 3.47 -15.05 -4.88
N GLY A 77 4.12 -15.07 -6.03
CA GLY A 77 3.46 -14.97 -7.34
C GLY A 77 4.20 -15.66 -8.48
N LEU A 78 5.04 -16.66 -8.18
CA LEU A 78 6.01 -17.22 -9.15
C LEU A 78 5.34 -17.81 -10.40
N HIS A 79 4.20 -18.48 -10.24
CA HIS A 79 3.45 -19.11 -11.34
C HIS A 79 1.94 -19.11 -11.04
N GLY A 80 1.46 -18.02 -10.44
CA GLY A 80 0.13 -17.92 -9.83
C GLY A 80 0.20 -17.26 -8.46
N VAL A 81 -0.87 -16.61 -8.02
CA VAL A 81 -0.91 -16.00 -6.68
C VAL A 81 -0.95 -17.09 -5.61
N ALA A 82 0.08 -17.16 -4.76
CA ALA A 82 0.17 -18.21 -3.77
C ALA A 82 -0.45 -17.81 -2.42
N ARG A 83 -0.99 -18.80 -1.71
CA ARG A 83 -1.41 -18.72 -0.29
C ARG A 83 -2.46 -17.65 0.04
N ALA A 84 -3.20 -17.19 -0.97
CA ALA A 84 -4.25 -16.17 -0.84
C ALA A 84 -5.60 -16.68 -1.38
N GLY A 85 -5.94 -17.93 -1.06
CA GLY A 85 -7.10 -18.64 -1.61
C GLY A 85 -6.83 -19.22 -3.01
N GLU A 86 -7.89 -19.53 -3.74
CA GLU A 86 -7.82 -20.11 -5.09
C GLU A 86 -7.34 -19.09 -6.13
N ALA A 87 -6.43 -19.51 -6.99
CA ALA A 87 -5.80 -18.69 -8.02
C ALA A 87 -5.45 -19.57 -9.22
N THR A 88 -5.28 -18.98 -10.39
CA THR A 88 -4.78 -19.73 -11.55
C THR A 88 -3.36 -20.20 -11.29
N VAL A 89 -3.08 -21.47 -11.58
CA VAL A 89 -1.75 -22.07 -11.46
C VAL A 89 -1.20 -22.32 -12.86
N PHE A 90 -0.14 -21.61 -13.21
CA PHE A 90 0.55 -21.70 -14.49
C PHE A 90 1.72 -22.68 -14.44
N PRO A 91 2.28 -23.07 -15.60
CA PRO A 91 3.56 -23.78 -15.63
C PRO A 91 4.67 -23.00 -14.90
N GLN A 92 5.61 -23.72 -14.28
CA GLN A 92 6.77 -23.11 -13.61
C GLN A 92 7.64 -22.32 -14.60
N ALA A 93 8.47 -21.41 -14.08
CA ALA A 93 9.33 -20.54 -14.87
C ALA A 93 10.17 -21.29 -15.92
N ILE A 94 10.72 -22.46 -15.58
CA ILE A 94 11.51 -23.29 -16.53
C ILE A 94 10.67 -23.78 -17.72
N ALA A 95 9.40 -24.14 -17.51
CA ALA A 95 8.50 -24.59 -18.56
C ALA A 95 8.01 -23.42 -19.42
N LEU A 96 7.73 -22.25 -18.80
CA LEU A 96 7.41 -21.03 -19.54
C LEU A 96 8.60 -20.58 -20.41
N ALA A 97 9.83 -20.63 -19.88
CA ALA A 97 11.04 -20.31 -20.63
C ALA A 97 11.25 -21.23 -21.84
N ALA A 98 10.93 -22.52 -21.71
CA ALA A 98 11.04 -23.50 -22.81
C ALA A 98 10.14 -23.18 -24.02
N THR A 99 9.17 -22.28 -23.88
CA THR A 99 8.34 -21.80 -24.99
C THR A 99 9.05 -20.79 -25.89
N PHE A 100 10.11 -20.14 -25.41
CA PHE A 100 10.77 -18.99 -26.05
C PHE A 100 9.81 -17.88 -26.49
N ASN A 101 8.66 -17.74 -25.81
CA ASN A 101 7.62 -16.78 -26.15
C ASN A 101 7.48 -15.71 -25.06
N GLN A 102 8.01 -14.52 -25.32
CA GLN A 102 7.97 -13.39 -24.39
C GLN A 102 6.54 -12.87 -24.15
N GLU A 103 5.72 -12.80 -25.20
CA GLU A 103 4.33 -12.31 -25.11
C GLU A 103 3.47 -13.23 -24.23
N LEU A 104 3.73 -14.54 -24.28
CA LEU A 104 3.08 -15.51 -23.40
C LEU A 104 3.46 -15.28 -21.94
N VAL A 105 4.75 -15.07 -21.64
CA VAL A 105 5.23 -14.79 -20.27
C VAL A 105 4.61 -13.50 -19.73
N GLU A 106 4.52 -12.46 -20.56
CA GLU A 106 3.86 -11.20 -20.20
C GLU A 106 2.36 -11.40 -19.95
N SER A 107 1.68 -12.14 -20.82
CA SER A 107 0.25 -12.46 -20.68
C SER A 107 -0.05 -13.19 -19.38
N VAL A 108 0.75 -14.22 -19.05
CA VAL A 108 0.66 -14.95 -17.77
C VAL A 108 0.88 -14.00 -16.58
N SER A 109 1.89 -13.15 -16.65
CA SER A 109 2.21 -12.17 -15.59
C SER A 109 1.08 -11.16 -15.39
N ASN A 110 0.42 -10.72 -16.48
CA ASN A 110 -0.74 -9.83 -16.42
C ASN A 110 -1.95 -10.48 -15.73
N VAL A 111 -2.21 -11.77 -15.98
CA VAL A 111 -3.25 -12.51 -15.26
C VAL A 111 -2.93 -12.61 -13.77
N ILE A 112 -1.70 -12.98 -13.41
CA ILE A 112 -1.25 -13.06 -12.01
C ILE A 112 -1.42 -11.69 -11.31
N SER A 113 -1.00 -10.61 -11.96
CA SER A 113 -1.14 -9.23 -11.45
C SER A 113 -2.60 -8.83 -11.22
N THR A 114 -3.49 -9.21 -12.15
CA THR A 114 -4.93 -8.95 -12.03
C THR A 114 -5.54 -9.70 -10.85
N GLU A 115 -5.23 -10.99 -10.71
CA GLU A 115 -5.70 -11.80 -9.56
C GLU A 115 -5.14 -11.28 -8.23
N ALA A 116 -3.86 -10.87 -8.22
CA ALA A 116 -3.21 -10.25 -7.07
C ALA A 116 -3.98 -9.01 -6.61
N ARG A 117 -4.33 -8.12 -7.55
CA ARG A 117 -5.08 -6.91 -7.23
C ARG A 117 -6.50 -7.21 -6.75
N ALA A 118 -7.18 -8.19 -7.35
CA ALA A 118 -8.51 -8.62 -6.92
C ALA A 118 -8.48 -9.13 -5.47
N LYS A 119 -7.49 -9.96 -5.12
CA LYS A 119 -7.30 -10.50 -3.78
C LYS A 119 -6.95 -9.42 -2.76
N TYR A 120 -6.08 -8.48 -3.12
CA TYR A 120 -5.77 -7.31 -2.29
C TYR A 120 -7.05 -6.51 -1.98
N ASN A 121 -7.82 -6.13 -3.00
CA ASN A 121 -9.05 -5.37 -2.83
C ASN A 121 -10.05 -6.10 -1.90
N LEU A 122 -10.24 -7.41 -2.10
CA LEU A 122 -11.09 -8.24 -1.24
C LEU A 122 -10.58 -8.27 0.21
N SER A 123 -9.26 -8.35 0.39
CA SER A 123 -8.66 -8.38 1.72
C SER A 123 -8.81 -7.05 2.45
N THR A 124 -8.51 -5.95 1.78
CA THR A 124 -8.67 -4.58 2.30
C THR A 124 -10.13 -4.28 2.65
N ALA A 125 -11.08 -4.68 1.81
CA ALA A 125 -12.52 -4.53 2.10
C ALA A 125 -12.95 -5.29 3.37
N LYS A 126 -12.26 -6.38 3.71
CA LYS A 126 -12.46 -7.15 4.95
C LYS A 126 -11.60 -6.66 6.13
N GLY A 127 -10.86 -5.57 5.97
CA GLY A 127 -9.95 -5.05 6.99
C GLY A 127 -8.77 -5.97 7.30
N ARG A 128 -8.40 -6.88 6.38
CA ARG A 128 -7.33 -7.86 6.59
C ARG A 128 -6.05 -7.40 5.90
N ASN A 129 -5.02 -7.11 6.70
CA ASN A 129 -3.68 -6.74 6.23
C ASN A 129 -2.65 -7.80 6.64
N LEU A 130 -2.93 -9.07 6.34
CA LEU A 130 -2.10 -10.21 6.74
C LEU A 130 -1.03 -10.50 5.68
N GLN A 131 -0.14 -11.44 5.98
CA GLN A 131 0.79 -12.00 4.99
C GLN A 131 0.02 -12.59 3.80
N TYR A 132 0.56 -12.49 2.58
CA TYR A 132 -0.08 -12.91 1.32
C TYR A 132 -1.32 -12.08 0.92
N MET A 133 -1.52 -10.89 1.48
CA MET A 133 -2.65 -10.00 1.17
C MET A 133 -2.23 -8.58 0.78
N GLY A 134 -0.96 -8.37 0.43
CA GLY A 134 -0.41 -7.08 0.00
C GLY A 134 -0.31 -6.95 -1.53
N LEU A 135 0.37 -5.89 -1.98
CA LEU A 135 0.60 -5.57 -3.39
C LEU A 135 2.04 -5.81 -3.86
N THR A 136 2.93 -6.24 -2.97
CA THR A 136 4.34 -6.50 -3.30
C THR A 136 4.62 -7.99 -3.32
N TYR A 137 5.14 -8.48 -4.44
CA TYR A 137 5.33 -9.91 -4.68
C TYR A 137 6.82 -10.24 -4.81
N TRP A 138 7.28 -11.29 -4.16
CA TRP A 138 8.64 -11.80 -4.23
C TRP A 138 8.80 -12.73 -5.44
N THR A 139 8.64 -12.14 -6.61
CA THR A 139 8.70 -12.79 -7.92
C THR A 139 9.23 -11.75 -8.93
N PRO A 140 9.96 -12.16 -9.98
CA PRO A 140 10.36 -13.52 -10.36
C PRO A 140 11.60 -14.05 -9.63
N ASN A 141 11.84 -15.36 -9.73
CA ASN A 141 13.17 -15.93 -9.54
C ASN A 141 13.93 -15.85 -10.88
N ILE A 142 14.99 -15.04 -10.92
CA ILE A 142 15.82 -14.81 -12.11
C ILE A 142 17.25 -15.32 -11.92
N ASN A 143 17.48 -16.18 -10.92
CA ASN A 143 18.76 -16.86 -10.79
C ASN A 143 18.91 -17.89 -11.93
N ILE A 144 20.15 -18.09 -12.39
CA ILE A 144 20.45 -19.04 -13.46
C ILE A 144 20.55 -20.45 -12.88
N PHE A 145 19.80 -21.40 -13.43
CA PHE A 145 19.88 -22.83 -13.06
C PHE A 145 21.17 -23.47 -13.58
N ARG A 146 22.27 -23.16 -12.90
CA ARG A 146 23.63 -23.53 -13.34
C ARG A 146 24.03 -24.97 -12.99
N ASP A 147 23.58 -25.46 -11.84
CA ASP A 147 23.87 -26.81 -11.36
C ASP A 147 22.56 -27.60 -11.33
N PRO A 148 22.43 -28.71 -12.08
CA PRO A 148 21.19 -29.46 -12.20
C PRO A 148 20.69 -30.06 -10.88
N ARG A 149 21.51 -30.07 -9.83
CA ARG A 149 21.12 -30.54 -8.49
C ARG A 149 20.38 -29.48 -7.68
N TRP A 150 20.35 -28.22 -8.13
CA TRP A 150 19.68 -27.16 -7.40
C TRP A 150 18.16 -27.36 -7.42
N GLY A 151 17.58 -27.71 -6.27
CA GLY A 151 16.14 -28.01 -6.14
C GLY A 151 15.18 -26.82 -6.30
N ARG A 152 15.66 -25.67 -6.78
CA ARG A 152 14.84 -24.48 -7.11
C ARG A 152 15.15 -23.91 -8.51
N GLY A 153 15.80 -24.72 -9.34
CA GLY A 153 16.10 -24.40 -10.73
C GLY A 153 14.88 -24.39 -11.65
#